data_AF-R7JGS0-F1
#
_entry.id   AF-R7JGS0-F1
#
_cell.length_a   1.000
_cell.length_b   1.000
_cell.length_c   1.000
_cell.angle_alpha   90.00
_cell.angle_beta   90.00
_cell.angle_gamma   90.00
#
_symmetry.space_group_name_H-M   'P 1'
#
loop_
_entity.id
_entity.type
_entity.pdbx_description
1 polymer ?
#
loop_
_entity_poly.entity_id
_entity_poly.type
_entity_poly.pdbx_seq_one_letter_code
_entity_poly.pdbx_strand_id
1 'polypeptide(L)'
;MVNNSFHPHVWFLQSGDVFTRNIVMTDYKPIQVRQWGLMTDYNIFTDSTALLTAQKNGTDTHSLVCEVVFANPSAGDFTLSDDAEAVVKGGFHNFPMNEFGVQSPRLKSIARQPEMPTPIVSRSNSEAPIEVWQGVEIKNLTTLGERSATGMDSERGIYVLSVNPLESIHTQLKTNDVILKVNNQPTNTTQEFKEALKEHKAGDKITLTVFRSQKEVSLSVVLR
;
A
#
# COMPACT_ATOMS: atom_id res chain seq x y z
N MET A 1 4.38 -1.62 13.64
CA MET A 1 3.42 -0.71 12.99
C MET A 1 2.02 -1.19 13.34
N VAL A 2 1.23 -0.40 14.06
CA VAL A 2 -0.08 -0.84 14.57
C VAL A 2 -1.10 -0.86 13.43
N ASN A 3 -1.81 -1.99 13.28
CA ASN A 3 -2.83 -2.23 12.23
C ASN A 3 -2.33 -2.02 10.80
N ASN A 4 -1.02 -2.10 10.59
CA ASN A 4 -0.41 -1.73 9.32
C ASN A 4 0.82 -2.58 9.03
N SER A 5 1.44 -2.30 7.89
CA SER A 5 2.56 -3.05 7.34
C SER A 5 3.64 -2.12 6.78
N PHE A 6 4.58 -2.72 6.08
CA PHE A 6 5.63 -2.06 5.32
C PHE A 6 5.12 -1.71 3.92
N HIS A 7 5.19 -0.42 3.55
CA HIS A 7 4.72 0.14 2.28
C HIS A 7 5.88 0.80 1.52
N PRO A 8 6.82 0.02 0.96
CA PRO A 8 7.92 0.57 0.18
C PRO A 8 7.40 1.10 -1.17
N HIS A 9 7.27 2.42 -1.27
CA HIS A 9 6.85 3.12 -2.50
C HIS A 9 8.03 3.76 -3.24
N VAL A 10 9.06 4.19 -2.51
CA VAL A 10 10.28 4.81 -3.06
C VAL A 10 11.47 4.00 -2.57
N TRP A 11 11.64 2.82 -3.14
CA TRP A 11 12.67 1.85 -2.74
C TRP A 11 13.67 1.65 -3.87
N PHE A 12 14.75 2.42 -3.84
CA PHE A 12 15.67 2.52 -4.97
C PHE A 12 16.54 1.28 -5.14
N LEU A 13 16.98 1.05 -6.37
CA LEU A 13 18.04 0.09 -6.67
C LEU A 13 19.32 0.47 -5.91
N GLN A 14 19.98 -0.51 -5.31
CA GLN A 14 21.18 -0.38 -4.49
C GLN A 14 21.09 0.67 -3.35
N SER A 15 19.90 0.93 -2.78
CA SER A 15 19.74 1.93 -1.71
C SER A 15 20.48 1.60 -0.41
N GLY A 16 20.80 0.32 -0.17
CA GLY A 16 21.40 -0.12 1.09
C GLY A 16 20.40 -0.18 2.26
N ASP A 17 19.10 -0.01 1.97
CA ASP A 17 18.06 0.08 3.00
C ASP A 17 17.94 -1.22 3.80
N VAL A 18 17.66 -1.08 5.09
CA VAL A 18 17.50 -2.19 6.04
C VAL A 18 16.14 -2.07 6.71
N PHE A 19 15.30 -3.10 6.56
CA PHE A 19 14.01 -3.23 7.21
C PHE A 19 13.96 -4.52 8.04
N THR A 20 14.29 -4.42 9.32
CA THR A 20 14.37 -5.58 10.22
C THR A 20 13.82 -5.30 11.61
N ARG A 21 13.38 -6.35 12.31
CA ARG A 21 12.91 -6.32 13.71
C ARG A 21 11.69 -5.44 13.92
N ASN A 22 10.87 -5.29 12.90
CA ASN A 22 9.62 -4.55 12.96
C ASN A 22 8.45 -5.49 13.23
N ILE A 23 7.46 -5.00 13.99
CA ILE A 23 6.15 -5.67 14.09
C ILE A 23 5.32 -5.29 12.86
N VAL A 24 4.85 -6.30 12.14
CA VAL A 24 4.11 -6.24 10.87
C VAL A 24 2.77 -6.93 11.07
N MET A 25 1.68 -6.16 10.96
CA MET A 25 0.33 -6.66 11.31
C MET A 25 -0.54 -7.02 10.10
N THR A 26 -0.10 -6.69 8.89
CA THR A 26 -0.77 -7.04 7.62
C THR A 26 0.28 -7.32 6.53
N ASP A 27 -0.14 -7.85 5.37
CA ASP A 27 0.75 -8.08 4.23
C ASP A 27 1.56 -6.83 3.85
N TYR A 28 2.82 -7.04 3.43
CA TYR A 28 3.61 -5.99 2.79
C TYR A 28 2.85 -5.45 1.59
N LYS A 29 2.93 -4.13 1.39
CA LYS A 29 2.27 -3.45 0.26
C LYS A 29 3.30 -2.79 -0.63
N PRO A 30 4.15 -3.57 -1.33
CA PRO A 30 5.18 -3.02 -2.19
C PRO A 30 4.57 -2.40 -3.44
N ILE A 31 5.11 -1.25 -3.84
CA ILE A 31 4.69 -0.61 -5.10
C ILE A 31 5.92 -0.36 -5.96
N GLN A 32 5.95 -1.04 -7.11
CA GLN A 32 7.05 -1.01 -8.08
C GLN A 32 8.43 -1.36 -7.48
N VAL A 33 8.48 -2.16 -6.41
CA VAL A 33 9.71 -2.61 -5.78
C VAL A 33 10.43 -3.60 -6.70
N ARG A 34 11.65 -3.25 -7.11
CA ARG A 34 12.49 -4.09 -7.97
C ARG A 34 13.56 -4.88 -7.21
N GLN A 35 13.84 -4.47 -5.98
CA GLN A 35 14.80 -5.11 -5.07
C GLN A 35 14.44 -4.75 -3.63
N TRP A 36 14.92 -5.50 -2.64
CA TRP A 36 14.53 -5.36 -1.24
C TRP A 36 15.63 -4.80 -0.33
N GLY A 37 16.44 -3.88 -0.89
CA GLY A 37 17.48 -3.18 -0.14
C GLY A 37 18.66 -4.09 0.21
N LEU A 38 19.39 -3.75 1.28
CA LEU A 38 20.46 -4.57 1.83
C LEU A 38 19.91 -5.75 2.64
N MET A 39 18.84 -5.52 3.42
CA MET A 39 18.24 -6.56 4.26
C MET A 39 16.78 -6.24 4.56
N THR A 40 15.88 -7.10 4.13
CA THR A 40 14.47 -7.11 4.54
C THR A 40 14.18 -8.48 5.13
N ASP A 41 14.37 -8.60 6.44
CA ASP A 41 14.32 -9.88 7.16
C ASP A 41 14.20 -9.70 8.68
N TYR A 42 14.05 -10.78 9.46
CA TYR A 42 13.97 -10.74 10.93
C TYR A 42 12.84 -9.85 11.46
N ASN A 43 11.74 -9.71 10.73
CA ASN A 43 10.54 -9.01 11.16
C ASN A 43 9.60 -9.97 11.91
N ILE A 44 8.70 -9.38 12.70
CA ILE A 44 7.71 -10.10 13.51
C ILE A 44 6.34 -9.91 12.87
N PHE A 45 5.78 -10.97 12.29
CA PHE A 45 4.45 -10.96 11.71
C PHE A 45 3.41 -11.41 12.72
N THR A 46 2.23 -10.80 12.72
CA THR A 46 1.09 -11.29 13.51
C THR A 46 0.19 -12.25 12.72
N ASP A 47 0.50 -12.44 11.44
CA ASP A 47 -0.22 -13.35 10.54
C ASP A 47 0.77 -14.17 9.71
N SER A 48 0.58 -15.49 9.74
CA SER A 48 1.34 -16.43 8.92
C SER A 48 1.15 -16.25 7.42
N THR A 49 -0.03 -15.79 6.96
CA THR A 49 -0.24 -15.60 5.52
C THR A 49 0.54 -14.40 5.00
N ALA A 50 0.62 -13.33 5.78
CA ALA A 50 1.45 -12.17 5.51
C ALA A 50 2.94 -12.52 5.41
N LEU A 51 3.45 -13.35 6.32
CA LEU A 51 4.84 -13.82 6.26
C LEU A 51 5.09 -14.65 5.00
N LEU A 52 4.21 -15.59 4.67
CA LEU A 52 4.35 -16.41 3.46
C LEU A 52 4.35 -15.56 2.18
N THR A 53 3.54 -14.50 2.13
CA THR A 53 3.52 -13.56 1.00
C THR A 53 4.81 -12.76 0.91
N ALA A 54 5.37 -12.30 2.04
CA ALA A 54 6.68 -11.63 2.05
C ALA A 54 7.79 -12.58 1.57
N GLN A 55 7.81 -13.82 2.05
CA GLN A 55 8.78 -14.84 1.66
C GLN A 55 8.77 -15.18 0.16
N LYS A 56 7.60 -15.13 -0.50
CA LYS A 56 7.51 -15.29 -1.97
C LYS A 56 8.26 -14.19 -2.73
N ASN A 57 8.47 -13.03 -2.12
CA ASN A 57 9.25 -11.94 -2.71
C ASN A 57 10.76 -12.07 -2.45
N GLY A 58 11.20 -13.16 -1.82
CA GLY A 58 12.60 -13.40 -1.47
C GLY A 58 13.08 -12.63 -0.23
N THR A 59 12.15 -12.14 0.60
CA THR A 59 12.45 -11.46 1.88
C THR A 59 12.09 -12.34 3.07
N ASP A 60 12.36 -11.89 4.30
CA ASP A 60 11.75 -12.44 5.52
C ASP A 60 11.94 -13.94 5.73
N THR A 61 13.09 -14.48 5.33
CA THR A 61 13.41 -15.91 5.48
C THR A 61 13.60 -16.31 6.95
N HIS A 62 14.10 -15.39 7.78
CA HIS A 62 14.34 -15.59 9.21
C HIS A 62 13.34 -14.83 10.09
N SER A 63 12.33 -14.20 9.48
CA SER A 63 11.21 -13.59 10.17
C SER A 63 10.33 -14.66 10.84
N LEU A 64 9.61 -14.26 11.89
CA LEU A 64 8.76 -15.17 12.66
C LEU A 64 7.32 -14.67 12.74
N VAL A 65 6.42 -15.58 13.11
CA VAL A 65 5.04 -15.26 13.43
C VAL A 65 4.84 -15.44 14.92
N CYS A 66 4.35 -14.42 15.61
CA CYS A 66 3.93 -14.56 17.01
C CYS A 66 2.76 -13.64 17.33
N GLU A 67 2.09 -13.92 18.44
CA GLU A 67 1.11 -13.01 19.00
C GLU A 67 1.82 -11.77 19.58
N VAL A 68 1.19 -10.62 19.42
CA VAL A 68 1.68 -9.33 19.93
C VAL A 68 0.61 -8.74 20.82
N VAL A 69 0.92 -8.64 22.12
CA VAL A 69 0.05 -8.05 23.13
C VAL A 69 0.71 -6.77 23.66
N PHE A 70 0.08 -5.63 23.37
CA PHE A 70 0.54 -4.32 23.83
C PHE A 70 0.09 -4.05 25.26
N ALA A 71 0.90 -3.33 26.04
CA ALA A 71 0.66 -3.06 27.45
C ALA A 71 -0.62 -2.24 27.70
N ASN A 72 -0.81 -1.11 27.01
CA ASN A 72 -2.01 -0.29 27.13
C ASN A 72 -2.25 0.59 25.89
N PRO A 73 -2.69 -0.02 24.77
CA PRO A 73 -2.80 0.67 23.49
C PRO A 73 -3.85 1.81 23.51
N SER A 74 -4.90 1.73 24.34
CA SER A 74 -5.91 2.79 24.46
C SER A 74 -5.37 4.06 25.11
N ALA A 75 -4.32 3.95 25.93
CA ALA A 75 -3.57 5.07 26.48
C ALA A 75 -2.35 5.47 25.62
N GLY A 76 -2.13 4.80 24.48
CA GLY A 76 -0.98 5.04 23.59
C GLY A 76 0.29 4.31 24.01
N ASP A 77 0.21 3.36 24.95
CA ASP A 77 1.33 2.52 25.34
C ASP A 77 1.35 1.23 24.52
N PHE A 78 2.24 1.20 23.53
CA PHE A 78 2.46 0.08 22.62
C PHE A 78 3.74 -0.69 22.97
N THR A 79 4.17 -0.65 24.23
CA THR A 79 5.25 -1.53 24.71
C THR A 79 4.79 -2.98 24.80
N LEU A 80 5.75 -3.90 24.69
CA LEU A 80 5.56 -5.33 24.91
C LEU A 80 6.19 -5.75 26.23
N SER A 81 5.70 -6.85 26.81
CA SER A 81 6.39 -7.49 27.94
C SER A 81 7.80 -7.93 27.54
N ASP A 82 8.77 -7.84 28.46
CA ASP A 82 10.17 -8.19 28.21
C ASP A 82 10.35 -9.69 27.88
N ASP A 83 9.43 -10.54 28.34
CA ASP A 83 9.39 -11.98 28.06
C ASP A 83 8.59 -12.33 26.79
N ALA A 84 8.01 -11.34 26.11
CA ALA A 84 7.24 -11.57 24.89
C ALA A 84 8.12 -12.16 23.78
N GLU A 85 7.57 -13.10 23.01
CA GLU A 85 8.29 -13.78 21.91
C GLU A 85 8.85 -12.81 20.87
N ALA A 86 8.11 -11.74 20.56
CA ALA A 86 8.56 -10.67 19.67
C ALA A 86 9.85 -9.99 20.17
N VAL A 87 10.05 -9.89 21.49
CA VAL A 87 11.24 -9.32 22.11
C VAL A 87 12.36 -10.35 22.16
N VAL A 88 12.12 -11.49 22.81
CA VAL A 88 13.19 -12.47 23.11
C VAL A 88 13.66 -13.26 21.88
N LYS A 89 12.77 -13.54 20.91
CA LYS A 89 13.12 -14.25 19.67
C LYS A 89 13.15 -13.31 18.47
N GLY A 90 12.18 -12.40 18.36
CA GLY A 90 12.10 -11.45 17.25
C GLY A 90 13.14 -10.33 17.33
N GLY A 91 13.67 -10.08 18.52
CA GLY A 91 14.60 -8.98 18.78
C GLY A 91 13.97 -7.60 18.64
N PHE A 92 12.64 -7.49 18.78
CA PHE A 92 11.98 -6.20 18.93
C PHE A 92 12.50 -5.51 20.19
N HIS A 93 12.79 -4.21 20.08
CA HIS A 93 13.23 -3.41 21.21
C HIS A 93 12.17 -2.37 21.54
N ASN A 94 11.65 -2.43 22.75
CA ASN A 94 10.79 -1.37 23.28
C ASN A 94 11.55 -0.04 23.26
N PHE A 95 10.84 1.05 22.99
CA PHE A 95 11.37 2.42 23.02
C PHE A 95 10.42 3.34 23.81
N PRO A 96 10.88 4.50 24.29
CA PRO A 96 10.05 5.39 25.08
C PRO A 96 8.80 5.86 24.32
N MET A 97 7.62 5.53 24.85
CA MET A 97 6.32 5.85 24.24
C MET A 97 5.87 7.31 24.41
N ASN A 98 6.73 8.14 24.99
CA ASN A 98 6.44 9.53 25.36
C ASN A 98 7.49 10.55 24.87
N GLU A 99 8.50 10.12 24.11
CA GLU A 99 9.63 10.93 23.63
C GLU A 99 9.55 11.28 22.13
N PHE A 100 8.38 11.21 21.51
CA PHE A 100 8.16 11.64 20.12
C PHE A 100 7.00 12.64 20.01
N GLY A 101 6.91 13.33 18.86
CA GLY A 101 5.93 14.39 18.63
C GLY A 101 6.32 15.72 19.31
N VAL A 102 5.35 16.38 19.96
CA VAL A 102 5.57 17.68 20.61
C VAL A 102 6.23 17.50 21.97
N GLN A 103 7.53 17.82 22.07
CA GLN A 103 8.31 17.64 23.29
C GLN A 103 8.37 18.87 24.20
N SER A 104 8.22 20.09 23.66
CA SER A 104 8.26 21.32 24.47
C SER A 104 7.12 21.34 25.48
N PRO A 105 7.37 21.51 26.80
CA PRO A 105 6.31 21.45 27.83
C PRO A 105 5.16 22.42 27.57
N ARG A 106 5.49 23.65 27.15
CA ARG A 106 4.51 24.69 26.81
C ARG A 106 3.64 24.32 25.62
N LEU A 107 4.21 23.64 24.62
CA LEU A 107 3.46 23.24 23.42
C LEU A 107 2.69 21.93 23.66
N LYS A 108 3.24 21.02 24.46
CA LYS A 108 2.62 19.73 24.80
C LYS A 108 1.32 19.93 25.58
N SER A 109 1.23 20.96 26.42
CA SER A 109 0.00 21.28 27.18
C SER A 109 -1.16 21.80 26.33
N ILE A 110 -0.87 22.34 25.13
CA ILE A 110 -1.88 22.86 24.20
C ILE A 110 -2.05 21.98 22.95
N ALA A 111 -1.22 20.94 22.81
CA ALA A 111 -1.25 20.04 21.68
C ALA A 111 -2.47 19.12 21.78
N ARG A 112 -3.23 19.01 20.69
CA ARG A 112 -4.30 18.02 20.56
C ARG A 112 -3.69 16.62 20.58
N GLN A 113 -4.35 15.69 21.27
CA GLN A 113 -3.96 14.29 21.28
C GLN A 113 -4.68 13.54 20.16
N PRO A 114 -4.02 12.61 19.47
CA PRO A 114 -4.67 11.76 18.49
C PRO A 114 -5.59 10.74 19.20
N GLU A 115 -6.62 10.28 18.50
CA GLU A 115 -7.35 9.09 18.93
C GLU A 115 -6.46 7.86 18.72
N MET A 116 -6.33 7.03 19.77
CA MET A 116 -5.46 5.86 19.72
C MET A 116 -6.15 4.71 18.97
N PRO A 117 -5.48 4.09 18.00
CA PRO A 117 -6.05 2.97 17.26
C PRO A 117 -6.13 1.73 18.14
N THR A 118 -7.26 1.02 18.10
CA THR A 118 -7.39 -0.30 18.72
C THR A 118 -6.66 -1.34 17.85
N PRO A 119 -5.67 -2.09 18.38
CA PRO A 119 -5.00 -3.15 17.63
C PRO A 119 -6.01 -4.21 17.15
N ILE A 120 -6.02 -4.46 15.85
CA ILE A 120 -6.90 -5.44 15.21
C ILE A 120 -6.08 -6.69 14.94
N VAL A 121 -6.51 -7.81 15.52
CA VAL A 121 -6.00 -9.14 15.18
C VAL A 121 -6.83 -9.68 14.02
N SER A 122 -6.63 -9.11 12.82
CA SER A 122 -7.37 -9.51 11.61
C SER A 122 -6.79 -10.79 11.01
N ARG A 123 -7.61 -11.85 10.92
CA ARG A 123 -7.31 -13.12 10.22
C ARG A 123 -7.82 -13.16 8.77
N SER A 124 -7.98 -12.02 8.09
CA SER A 124 -8.48 -12.04 6.70
C SER A 124 -8.21 -10.76 5.93
N ASN A 125 -7.40 -10.84 4.88
CA ASN A 125 -7.32 -9.83 3.83
C ASN A 125 -8.41 -10.11 2.77
N SER A 126 -9.35 -9.20 2.57
CA SER A 126 -10.12 -9.15 1.32
C SER A 126 -9.46 -8.14 0.39
N GLU A 127 -8.65 -8.60 -0.55
CA GLU A 127 -8.17 -7.74 -1.62
C GLU A 127 -9.33 -7.37 -2.57
N ALA A 128 -9.33 -6.14 -3.08
CA ALA A 128 -10.26 -5.72 -4.12
C ALA A 128 -10.00 -6.53 -5.41
N PRO A 129 -11.04 -6.98 -6.13
CA PRO A 129 -10.87 -7.82 -7.31
C PRO A 129 -10.05 -7.09 -8.39
N ILE A 130 -9.08 -7.82 -8.96
CA ILE A 130 -8.27 -7.37 -10.10
C ILE A 130 -8.98 -7.79 -11.39
N GLU A 131 -9.02 -6.89 -12.35
CA GLU A 131 -9.63 -7.10 -13.66
C GLU A 131 -8.64 -6.80 -14.79
N VAL A 132 -8.86 -7.39 -15.96
CA VAL A 132 -8.02 -7.15 -17.15
C VAL A 132 -8.83 -6.45 -18.23
N TRP A 133 -8.32 -5.33 -18.72
CA TRP A 133 -8.90 -4.56 -19.83
C TRP A 133 -7.84 -4.27 -20.90
N GLN A 134 -8.02 -4.81 -22.12
CA GLN A 134 -7.07 -4.65 -23.23
C GLN A 134 -5.59 -4.91 -22.86
N GLY A 135 -5.36 -5.91 -22.00
CA GLY A 135 -4.03 -6.26 -21.48
C GLY A 135 -3.49 -5.32 -20.41
N VAL A 136 -4.34 -4.48 -19.82
CA VAL A 136 -4.06 -3.66 -18.64
C VAL A 136 -4.71 -4.32 -17.43
N GLU A 137 -3.93 -4.61 -16.40
CA GLU A 137 -4.47 -5.01 -15.10
C GLU A 137 -4.92 -3.77 -14.34
N ILE A 138 -6.19 -3.74 -13.99
CA ILE A 138 -6.85 -2.62 -13.34
C ILE A 138 -7.63 -3.05 -12.11
N LYS A 139 -7.78 -2.15 -11.15
CA LYS A 139 -8.72 -2.29 -10.02
C LYS A 139 -9.19 -0.93 -9.51
N ASN A 140 -10.18 -0.92 -8.63
CA ASN A 140 -10.56 0.29 -7.89
C ASN A 140 -9.40 0.72 -6.99
N LEU A 141 -9.09 2.03 -7.01
CA LEU A 141 -8.20 2.62 -6.03
C LEU A 141 -9.00 2.84 -4.74
N THR A 142 -8.76 2.01 -3.72
CA THR A 142 -9.58 2.00 -2.49
C THR A 142 -8.76 2.16 -1.21
N THR A 143 -7.43 2.02 -1.30
CA THR A 143 -6.57 2.03 -0.11
C THR A 143 -5.73 3.30 -0.01
N LEU A 144 -5.45 3.70 1.23
CA LEU A 144 -4.52 4.80 1.54
C LEU A 144 -3.13 4.57 0.94
N GLY A 145 -2.68 3.31 0.85
CA GLY A 145 -1.40 2.94 0.23
C GLY A 145 -1.38 3.27 -1.26
N GLU A 146 -2.40 2.85 -2.01
CA GLU A 146 -2.50 3.14 -3.44
C GLU A 146 -2.63 4.64 -3.71
N ARG A 147 -3.41 5.35 -2.89
CA ARG A 147 -3.52 6.82 -2.96
C ARG A 147 -2.15 7.48 -2.79
N SER A 148 -1.39 7.04 -1.79
CA SER A 148 -0.03 7.56 -1.54
C SER A 148 0.92 7.28 -2.70
N ALA A 149 0.83 6.10 -3.31
CA ALA A 149 1.76 5.69 -4.38
C ALA A 149 1.50 6.37 -5.73
N THR A 150 0.23 6.60 -6.02
CA THR A 150 -0.22 7.32 -7.23
C THR A 150 -0.11 8.83 -7.07
N GLY A 151 -0.06 9.33 -5.82
CA GLY A 151 -0.10 10.75 -5.49
C GLY A 151 -1.51 11.34 -5.58
N MET A 152 -2.55 10.50 -5.52
CA MET A 152 -3.94 10.92 -5.63
C MET A 152 -4.42 11.73 -4.42
N ASP A 153 -5.40 12.61 -4.68
CA ASP A 153 -6.05 13.43 -3.66
C ASP A 153 -6.93 12.61 -2.70
N SER A 154 -7.48 11.49 -3.18
CA SER A 154 -8.47 10.65 -2.51
C SER A 154 -8.48 9.21 -3.07
N GLU A 155 -9.12 8.27 -2.36
CA GLU A 155 -9.25 6.88 -2.77
C GLU A 155 -10.32 6.71 -3.88
N ARG A 156 -10.00 7.16 -5.11
CA ARG A 156 -10.92 7.12 -6.25
C ARG A 156 -10.21 6.79 -7.57
N GLY A 157 -10.99 6.35 -8.55
CA GLY A 157 -10.53 6.09 -9.90
C GLY A 157 -10.05 4.67 -10.10
N ILE A 158 -9.62 4.37 -11.32
CA ILE A 158 -9.16 3.03 -11.70
C ILE A 158 -7.63 3.02 -11.70
N TYR A 159 -7.05 2.25 -10.78
CA TYR A 159 -5.61 2.12 -10.63
C TYR A 159 -5.04 1.12 -11.64
N VAL A 160 -4.03 1.55 -12.40
CA VAL A 160 -3.31 0.72 -13.39
C VAL A 160 -2.15 -0.01 -12.72
N LEU A 161 -2.33 -1.31 -12.47
CA LEU A 161 -1.34 -2.18 -11.81
C LEU A 161 -0.23 -2.62 -12.76
N SER A 162 -0.59 -2.96 -13.99
CA SER A 162 0.38 -3.39 -15.00
C SER A 162 -0.19 -3.16 -16.40
N VAL A 163 0.70 -3.03 -17.38
CA VAL A 163 0.34 -2.94 -18.79
C VAL A 163 1.16 -3.97 -19.56
N ASN A 164 0.48 -4.87 -20.28
CA ASN A 164 1.15 -5.85 -21.12
C ASN A 164 1.94 -5.15 -22.24
N PRO A 165 3.27 -5.32 -22.31
CA PRO A 165 4.11 -4.64 -23.31
C PRO A 165 3.83 -5.08 -24.75
N LEU A 166 3.13 -6.20 -24.96
CA LEU A 166 2.75 -6.68 -26.30
C LEU A 166 1.50 -5.98 -26.85
N GLU A 167 0.70 -5.33 -25.99
CA GLU A 167 -0.54 -4.67 -26.40
C GLU A 167 -0.31 -3.21 -26.77
N SER A 168 -0.94 -2.69 -27.83
CA SER A 168 -0.66 -1.33 -28.33
C SER A 168 -0.84 -0.23 -27.27
N ILE A 169 -1.70 -0.48 -26.27
CA ILE A 169 -2.03 0.44 -25.18
C ILE A 169 -0.83 0.77 -24.27
N HIS A 170 0.22 -0.05 -24.26
CA HIS A 170 1.46 0.19 -23.50
C HIS A 170 2.18 1.49 -23.88
N THR A 171 1.91 2.02 -25.08
CA THR A 171 2.48 3.29 -25.53
C THR A 171 1.74 4.51 -24.97
N GLN A 172 0.48 4.34 -24.52
CA GLN A 172 -0.33 5.41 -23.95
C GLN A 172 -0.41 5.33 -22.43
N LEU A 173 -0.80 4.17 -21.88
CA LEU A 173 -0.95 3.93 -20.45
C LEU A 173 0.33 3.36 -19.83
N LYS A 174 0.53 3.67 -18.55
CA LYS A 174 1.67 3.21 -17.77
C LYS A 174 1.19 2.66 -16.44
N THR A 175 1.95 1.72 -15.87
CA THR A 175 1.80 1.35 -14.47
C THR A 175 1.85 2.61 -13.60
N ASN A 176 1.01 2.62 -12.57
CA ASN A 176 0.83 3.72 -11.64
C ASN A 176 0.01 4.91 -12.14
N ASP A 177 -0.57 4.83 -13.35
CA ASP A 177 -1.62 5.75 -13.75
C ASP A 177 -2.91 5.47 -12.95
N VAL A 178 -3.71 6.52 -12.75
CA VAL A 178 -5.09 6.39 -12.27
C VAL A 178 -6.03 6.96 -13.32
N ILE A 179 -6.89 6.14 -13.91
CA ILE A 179 -7.89 6.61 -14.86
C ILE A 179 -9.01 7.29 -14.06
N LEU A 180 -9.30 8.54 -14.41
CA LEU A 180 -10.31 9.36 -13.73
C LEU A 180 -11.54 9.62 -14.60
N LYS A 181 -11.37 9.60 -15.94
CA LYS A 181 -12.46 9.85 -16.89
C LYS A 181 -12.27 9.04 -18.16
N VAL A 182 -13.39 8.65 -18.75
CA VAL A 182 -13.52 8.21 -20.14
C VAL A 182 -14.30 9.27 -20.90
N ASN A 183 -13.68 9.88 -21.90
CA ASN A 183 -14.13 11.09 -22.56
C ASN A 183 -14.48 12.18 -21.53
N ASN A 184 -15.76 12.54 -21.43
CA ASN A 184 -16.26 13.53 -20.48
C ASN A 184 -16.96 12.92 -19.26
N GLN A 185 -16.98 11.58 -19.14
CA GLN A 185 -17.64 10.87 -18.04
C GLN A 185 -16.61 10.53 -16.94
N PRO A 186 -16.80 10.99 -15.69
CA PRO A 186 -16.01 10.54 -14.55
C PRO A 186 -16.18 9.04 -14.30
N THR A 187 -15.09 8.38 -13.92
CA THR A 187 -15.08 6.93 -13.64
C THR A 187 -14.30 6.67 -12.36
N ASN A 188 -15.01 6.58 -11.24
CA ASN A 188 -14.41 6.34 -9.92
C ASN A 188 -14.29 4.84 -9.60
N THR A 189 -15.02 3.98 -10.32
CA THR A 189 -15.01 2.52 -10.13
C THR A 189 -14.81 1.77 -11.45
N THR A 190 -14.37 0.51 -11.40
CA THR A 190 -14.26 -0.37 -12.56
C THR A 190 -15.62 -0.64 -13.21
N GLN A 191 -16.69 -0.61 -12.43
CA GLN A 191 -18.05 -0.71 -12.96
C GLN A 191 -18.42 0.52 -13.79
N GLU A 192 -18.22 1.73 -13.26
CA GLU A 192 -18.45 2.99 -13.98
C GLU A 192 -17.55 3.08 -15.23
N PHE A 193 -16.31 2.62 -15.12
CA PHE A 193 -15.39 2.52 -16.26
C PHE A 193 -15.97 1.68 -17.39
N LYS A 194 -16.42 0.46 -17.09
CA LYS A 194 -17.04 -0.43 -18.08
C LYS A 194 -18.31 0.18 -18.64
N GLU A 195 -19.13 0.83 -17.82
CA GLU A 195 -20.35 1.49 -18.28
C GLU A 195 -20.05 2.61 -19.26
N ALA A 196 -19.07 3.46 -18.97
CA ALA A 196 -18.61 4.50 -19.89
C ALA A 196 -18.04 3.94 -21.21
N LEU A 197 -17.51 2.71 -21.19
CA LEU A 197 -17.02 2.04 -22.39
C LEU A 197 -18.12 1.38 -23.23
N LYS A 198 -19.27 1.02 -22.66
CA LYS A 198 -20.36 0.32 -23.37
C LYS A 198 -20.95 1.13 -24.53
N GLU A 199 -20.86 2.46 -24.48
CA GLU A 199 -21.35 3.34 -25.54
C GLU A 199 -20.43 3.38 -26.77
N HIS A 200 -19.26 2.74 -26.69
CA HIS A 200 -18.24 2.71 -27.73
C HIS A 200 -18.03 1.30 -28.28
N LYS A 201 -17.59 1.22 -29.54
CA LYS A 201 -17.33 -0.03 -30.25
C LYS A 201 -15.83 -0.28 -30.40
N ALA A 202 -15.48 -1.54 -30.66
CA ALA A 202 -14.14 -1.88 -31.11
C ALA A 202 -13.75 -1.04 -32.35
N GLY A 203 -12.56 -0.45 -32.32
CA GLY A 203 -12.06 0.49 -33.31
C GLY A 203 -12.30 1.97 -32.96
N ASP A 204 -13.20 2.29 -32.03
CA ASP A 204 -13.45 3.68 -31.63
C ASP A 204 -12.24 4.26 -30.89
N LYS A 205 -11.99 5.55 -31.14
CA LYS A 205 -10.97 6.31 -30.45
C LYS A 205 -11.59 7.04 -29.27
N ILE A 206 -11.20 6.69 -28.06
CA ILE A 206 -11.63 7.33 -26.81
C ILE A 206 -10.51 8.19 -26.24
N THR A 207 -10.90 9.15 -25.39
CA THR A 207 -9.98 9.95 -24.59
C THR A 207 -10.03 9.47 -23.15
N LEU A 208 -8.90 9.09 -22.57
CA LEU A 208 -8.79 8.83 -21.13
C LEU A 208 -8.16 10.04 -20.46
N THR A 209 -8.76 10.55 -19.40
CA THR A 209 -8.08 11.48 -18.50
C THR A 209 -7.49 10.67 -17.37
N VAL A 210 -6.17 10.64 -17.29
CA VAL A 210 -5.43 9.89 -16.26
C VAL A 210 -4.67 10.84 -15.36
N PHE A 211 -4.52 10.47 -14.09
CA PHE A 211 -3.60 11.11 -13.17
C PHE A 211 -2.25 10.40 -13.25
N ARG A 212 -1.22 11.15 -13.64
CA ARG A 212 0.16 10.66 -13.80
C ARG A 212 1.11 11.73 -13.29
N SER A 213 2.06 11.33 -12.45
CA SER A 213 3.08 12.25 -11.92
C SER A 213 2.46 13.52 -11.31
N GLN A 214 1.41 13.34 -10.52
CA GLN A 214 0.67 14.41 -9.83
C GLN A 214 -0.06 15.42 -10.74
N LYS A 215 -0.36 15.05 -12.00
CA LYS A 215 -1.10 15.89 -12.94
C LYS A 215 -2.10 15.08 -13.75
N GLU A 216 -3.21 15.71 -14.14
CA GLU A 216 -4.11 15.13 -15.14
C GLU A 216 -3.48 15.20 -16.54
N VAL A 217 -3.54 14.10 -17.28
CA VAL A 217 -3.05 13.95 -18.65
C VAL A 217 -4.15 13.32 -19.49
N SER A 218 -4.47 13.93 -20.62
CA SER A 218 -5.39 13.35 -21.60
C SER A 218 -4.64 12.45 -22.58
N LEU A 219 -5.04 11.19 -22.64
CA LEU A 219 -4.48 10.16 -23.52
C LEU A 219 -5.54 9.73 -24.52
N SER A 220 -5.15 9.46 -25.76
CA SER A 220 -6.09 8.94 -26.75
C SER A 220 -5.79 7.48 -27.06
N VAL A 221 -6.79 6.61 -26.87
CA VAL A 221 -6.67 5.16 -26.94
C VAL A 221 -7.71 4.62 -27.92
N VAL A 222 -7.33 3.59 -28.68
CA VAL A 222 -8.25 2.87 -29.58
C VAL A 222 -8.79 1.65 -28.84
N LEU A 223 -10.12 1.52 -28.83
CA LEU A 223 -10.79 0.36 -28.25
C LEU A 223 -10.65 -0.86 -29.15
N ARG A 224 -10.56 -2.04 -28.55
CA ARG A 224 -10.45 -3.33 -29.24
C ARG A 224 -11.58 -4.27 -28.85
#